data_AF-A0A1Y2FSN9-F1
#
_entry.id   AF-A0A1Y2FSN9-F1
#
_cell.length_a   1.000
_cell.length_b   1.000
_cell.length_c   1.000
_cell.angle_alpha   90.00
_cell.angle_beta   90.00
_cell.angle_gamma   90.00
#
_symmetry.space_group_name_H-M   'P 1'
#
loop_
_entity.id
_entity.type
_entity.pdbx_description
1 polymer ?
#
loop_
_entity_poly.entity_id
_entity_poly.type
_entity_poly.pdbx_seq_one_letter_code
_entity_poly.pdbx_strand_id
1 'polypeptide(L)'
;MGLAQKLAQAAVAGAAGPTGAAAFGRPPNSQLPSSSYAPTPGQHQQQAFGGVAPGGYGQQQRPPAQGYGQQPQQQPGQYGQQPQHGYGQQPPQAGYGQQQPQQGYGQPPQQGYGQHQQPGQYGQPPQQQQGYGQPPQAGMGGGNNNQLFQLLEGCVRDQRIGAFFSPASLQQIMQQGDLMGKLQHLAQTWRIPTEIAIDLVKIALFDIIILVDDSGSMSFEENGERIEDMKAILNKVSEACSLFDQDGISVRFLNANVQGDNIRNANDVQRLVSQIKFQGLTPLGTSLEQKILDPMVHGPARQGALRKPVLVIAITDGAPQGEDRNKIQQVILRSKRELQQTQYGPDAVSFQFVQVGSDLKARDFLGQLDRDPQVGSMIDCTSDYELEADEMQRAGVTNFDPNVYMVKLLLGSIDSSYDSHDEGRR
;
A
#
# COMPACT_ATOMS: atom_id res chain seq x y z
N MET A 1 -1.77 13.43 -13.56
CA MET A 1 -0.79 12.47 -14.10
C MET A 1 -0.69 11.33 -13.11
N GLY A 2 -1.42 10.26 -13.38
CA GLY A 2 -1.53 9.12 -12.48
C GLY A 2 -0.24 8.33 -12.37
N LEU A 3 -0.16 7.47 -11.37
CA LEU A 3 0.89 6.46 -11.20
C LEU A 3 1.14 5.67 -12.50
N ALA A 4 0.10 5.31 -13.26
CA ALA A 4 0.20 4.63 -14.54
C ALA A 4 0.96 5.45 -15.60
N GLN A 5 0.71 6.77 -15.66
CA GLN A 5 1.44 7.67 -16.56
C GLN A 5 2.90 7.84 -16.11
N LYS A 6 3.16 7.91 -14.79
CA LYS A 6 4.52 8.00 -14.24
C LYS A 6 5.33 6.74 -14.54
N LEU A 7 4.76 5.55 -14.32
CA LEU A 7 5.35 4.27 -14.67
C LEU A 7 5.66 4.17 -16.18
N ALA A 8 4.72 4.61 -17.03
CA ALA A 8 4.94 4.66 -18.48
C ALA A 8 6.06 5.66 -18.87
N GLN A 9 6.16 6.82 -18.20
CA GLN A 9 7.23 7.78 -18.44
C GLN A 9 8.59 7.23 -17.98
N ALA A 10 8.68 6.54 -16.84
CA ALA A 10 9.90 5.86 -16.39
C ALA A 10 10.34 4.75 -17.38
N ALA A 11 9.38 4.03 -17.97
CA ALA A 11 9.62 3.05 -19.03
C ALA A 11 10.17 3.67 -20.33
N VAL A 12 9.82 4.92 -20.66
CA VAL A 12 10.41 5.66 -21.80
C VAL A 12 11.76 6.29 -21.43
N ALA A 13 11.88 6.92 -20.27
CA ALA A 13 13.08 7.66 -19.85
C ALA A 13 14.34 6.77 -19.87
N GLY A 14 14.29 5.58 -19.27
CA GLY A 14 15.39 4.62 -19.30
C GLY A 14 15.61 3.90 -20.64
N ALA A 15 14.77 4.11 -21.65
CA ALA A 15 15.02 3.66 -23.03
C ALA A 15 15.85 4.68 -23.83
N ALA A 16 15.81 5.96 -23.43
CA ALA A 16 16.78 6.96 -23.86
C ALA A 16 18.07 6.81 -23.02
N GLY A 17 19.03 6.02 -23.52
CA GLY A 17 20.37 5.94 -22.93
C GLY A 17 21.03 7.33 -22.83
N PRO A 18 21.99 7.54 -21.91
CA PRO A 18 22.41 8.87 -21.44
C PRO A 18 23.09 9.73 -22.51
N THR A 19 22.30 10.47 -23.30
CA THR A 19 22.76 11.48 -24.27
C THR A 19 23.16 12.78 -23.57
N GLY A 20 24.21 12.75 -22.74
CA GLY A 20 24.67 13.94 -22.03
C GLY A 20 25.77 13.70 -20.99
N ALA A 21 27.01 13.46 -21.42
CA ALA A 21 28.17 13.49 -20.53
C ALA A 21 28.52 14.95 -20.14
N ALA A 22 27.89 15.46 -19.07
CA ALA A 22 28.07 16.84 -18.60
C ALA A 22 29.34 17.02 -17.74
N ALA A 23 30.51 17.02 -18.38
CA ALA A 23 31.77 17.45 -17.76
C ALA A 23 32.00 18.97 -17.95
N PHE A 24 32.47 19.67 -16.90
CA PHE A 24 32.70 21.12 -16.91
C PHE A 24 33.95 21.50 -17.73
N GLY A 25 33.95 22.59 -18.54
CA GLY A 25 35.18 22.95 -19.27
C GLY A 25 35.30 24.16 -20.23
N ARG A 26 34.75 25.35 -19.93
CA ARG A 26 35.11 26.67 -20.54
C ARG A 26 34.81 26.95 -22.06
N PRO A 27 34.89 28.22 -22.53
CA PRO A 27 34.41 28.69 -23.86
C PRO A 27 35.49 29.48 -24.68
N PRO A 28 35.16 30.25 -25.76
CA PRO A 28 34.45 29.86 -26.99
C PRO A 28 35.12 30.36 -28.31
N ASN A 29 35.05 29.57 -29.39
CA ASN A 29 35.10 30.00 -30.81
C ASN A 29 34.82 28.76 -31.70
N SER A 30 34.35 28.82 -32.95
CA SER A 30 33.95 29.94 -33.81
C SER A 30 33.05 29.45 -34.97
N GLN A 31 32.07 30.27 -35.40
CA GLN A 31 31.48 30.34 -36.75
C GLN A 31 31.01 29.04 -37.48
N LEU A 32 29.69 28.95 -37.73
CA LEU A 32 29.11 28.31 -38.93
C LEU A 32 27.94 29.17 -39.46
N PRO A 33 27.73 29.29 -40.80
CA PRO A 33 26.72 30.16 -41.40
C PRO A 33 25.38 29.48 -41.75
N SER A 34 24.39 30.30 -42.09
CA SER A 34 22.96 29.97 -42.26
C SER A 34 22.56 29.38 -43.62
N SER A 35 21.53 28.54 -43.63
CA SER A 35 20.37 28.51 -44.58
C SER A 35 19.37 27.45 -44.09
N SER A 36 18.04 27.59 -43.94
CA SER A 36 16.98 28.35 -44.62
C SER A 36 16.64 27.87 -46.04
N TYR A 37 15.47 27.23 -46.22
CA TYR A 37 14.48 27.55 -47.26
C TYR A 37 13.18 26.75 -47.10
N ALA A 38 12.05 27.38 -47.42
CA ALA A 38 10.77 26.76 -47.76
C ALA A 38 10.23 27.47 -49.02
N PRO A 39 9.36 26.83 -49.82
CA PRO A 39 8.24 27.60 -50.36
C PRO A 39 6.89 26.85 -50.56
N THR A 40 5.83 27.64 -50.51
CA THR A 40 4.50 27.49 -51.15
C THR A 40 4.31 28.74 -52.08
N PRO A 41 3.20 29.02 -52.82
CA PRO A 41 1.83 28.46 -52.80
C PRO A 41 1.14 28.26 -54.19
N GLY A 42 -0.18 27.95 -54.19
CA GLY A 42 -1.16 28.03 -55.30
C GLY A 42 -2.32 27.03 -55.06
N GLN A 43 -3.63 27.34 -54.94
CA GLN A 43 -4.57 28.21 -55.68
C GLN A 43 -4.71 27.84 -57.17
N HIS A 44 -5.91 27.67 -57.77
CA HIS A 44 -7.32 27.70 -57.31
C HIS A 44 -8.19 26.95 -58.36
N GLN A 45 -9.43 26.52 -58.02
CA GLN A 45 -10.71 26.89 -58.70
C GLN A 45 -11.91 26.07 -58.15
N GLN A 46 -13.14 26.59 -58.33
CA GLN A 46 -14.41 26.05 -57.82
C GLN A 46 -15.25 25.40 -58.94
N GLN A 47 -16.18 24.51 -58.57
CA GLN A 47 -17.49 24.35 -59.24
C GLN A 47 -18.52 23.79 -58.25
N ALA A 48 -19.81 24.09 -58.46
CA ALA A 48 -20.89 23.74 -57.52
C ALA A 48 -22.26 23.54 -58.20
N PHE A 49 -22.99 22.51 -57.76
CA PHE A 49 -24.43 22.21 -57.90
C PHE A 49 -24.72 21.11 -56.84
N GLY A 50 -25.91 20.93 -56.25
CA GLY A 50 -27.21 21.59 -56.32
C GLY A 50 -28.14 21.00 -55.22
N GLY A 51 -29.41 21.40 -55.15
CA GLY A 51 -30.38 20.89 -54.14
C GLY A 51 -30.79 19.42 -54.29
N VAL A 52 -31.79 18.89 -53.58
CA VAL A 52 -32.99 19.52 -52.97
C VAL A 52 -33.49 18.70 -51.76
N ALA A 53 -34.24 19.32 -50.84
CA ALA A 53 -35.12 18.65 -49.88
C ALA A 53 -36.49 19.38 -49.82
N PRO A 54 -37.62 18.68 -49.60
CA PRO A 54 -38.58 19.17 -48.59
C PRO A 54 -39.51 18.12 -47.90
N GLY A 55 -39.77 18.32 -46.60
CA GLY A 55 -41.00 17.89 -45.89
C GLY A 55 -41.20 16.40 -45.57
N GLY A 56 -42.06 16.02 -44.60
CA GLY A 56 -42.74 16.83 -43.60
C GLY A 56 -43.92 16.14 -42.88
N TYR A 57 -44.16 16.55 -41.62
CA TYR A 57 -45.38 16.35 -40.80
C TYR A 57 -45.72 14.94 -40.25
N GLY A 58 -46.25 14.89 -39.02
CA GLY A 58 -46.74 13.66 -38.37
C GLY A 58 -46.87 13.72 -36.84
N GLN A 59 -47.80 14.52 -36.30
CA GLN A 59 -48.19 14.37 -34.88
C GLN A 59 -49.11 13.16 -34.68
N GLN A 60 -49.04 12.52 -33.50
CA GLN A 60 -50.24 11.95 -32.88
C GLN A 60 -50.15 11.97 -31.35
N GLN A 61 -51.30 12.19 -30.72
CA GLN A 61 -51.46 12.39 -29.28
C GLN A 61 -52.26 11.20 -28.69
N ARG A 62 -52.11 10.93 -27.38
CA ARG A 62 -53.04 10.07 -26.62
C ARG A 62 -53.36 10.70 -25.25
N PRO A 63 -54.64 10.82 -24.86
CA PRO A 63 -55.07 11.40 -23.58
C PRO A 63 -55.44 10.26 -22.57
N PRO A 64 -56.22 10.45 -21.49
CA PRO A 64 -55.69 10.22 -20.14
C PRO A 64 -56.48 9.18 -19.31
N ALA A 65 -56.06 8.97 -18.05
CA ALA A 65 -56.80 8.18 -17.05
C ALA A 65 -56.84 8.87 -15.67
N GLN A 66 -57.93 8.66 -14.95
CA GLN A 66 -58.16 9.01 -13.53
C GLN A 66 -57.60 7.88 -12.63
N GLY A 67 -57.50 7.94 -11.29
CA GLY A 67 -57.91 8.91 -10.26
C GLY A 67 -58.29 8.17 -8.95
N TYR A 68 -58.34 8.89 -7.80
CA TYR A 68 -58.57 8.37 -6.42
C TYR A 68 -57.42 7.52 -5.82
N GLY A 69 -57.05 7.60 -4.52
CA GLY A 69 -57.39 8.50 -3.39
C GLY A 69 -56.26 8.45 -2.33
N GLN A 70 -55.94 9.52 -1.56
CA GLN A 70 -56.44 9.84 -0.19
C GLN A 70 -56.43 8.66 0.82
N GLN A 71 -55.97 8.75 2.08
CA GLN A 71 -55.46 9.82 2.99
C GLN A 71 -54.91 9.14 4.29
N PRO A 72 -54.47 9.80 5.40
CA PRO A 72 -53.90 11.14 5.63
C PRO A 72 -52.60 11.13 6.51
N GLN A 73 -52.02 12.31 6.79
CA GLN A 73 -51.05 12.54 7.88
C GLN A 73 -51.75 13.03 9.17
N GLN A 74 -51.10 12.92 10.34
CA GLN A 74 -51.43 13.71 11.55
C GLN A 74 -50.19 14.12 12.37
N GLN A 75 -50.32 15.24 13.08
CA GLN A 75 -49.40 15.96 13.98
C GLN A 75 -50.25 16.93 14.85
N PRO A 76 -49.73 17.65 15.88
CA PRO A 76 -48.72 17.29 16.90
C PRO A 76 -49.09 17.78 18.33
N GLY A 77 -48.21 17.56 19.32
CA GLY A 77 -48.15 18.28 20.62
C GLY A 77 -48.41 17.43 21.88
N GLN A 78 -48.18 17.89 23.12
CA GLN A 78 -47.33 18.97 23.66
C GLN A 78 -47.18 18.80 25.20
N TYR A 79 -46.03 19.20 25.77
CA TYR A 79 -45.66 19.47 27.19
C TYR A 79 -46.43 18.89 28.41
N GLY A 80 -45.66 18.42 29.43
CA GLY A 80 -46.23 17.83 30.67
C GLY A 80 -45.37 17.80 31.96
N GLN A 81 -44.61 18.86 32.27
CA GLN A 81 -44.04 19.19 33.61
C GLN A 81 -43.05 18.22 34.33
N GLN A 82 -42.52 18.73 35.45
CA GLN A 82 -41.42 18.24 36.31
C GLN A 82 -41.99 17.74 37.67
N PRO A 83 -41.18 17.11 38.56
CA PRO A 83 -40.62 17.93 39.64
C PRO A 83 -39.19 17.56 40.07
N GLN A 84 -38.67 18.32 41.04
CA GLN A 84 -37.28 18.44 41.47
C GLN A 84 -37.09 17.88 42.90
N HIS A 85 -35.95 17.26 43.21
CA HIS A 85 -35.46 17.09 44.59
C HIS A 85 -33.92 16.99 44.65
N GLY A 86 -33.31 17.36 45.78
CA GLY A 86 -31.87 17.28 46.03
C GLY A 86 -31.46 17.72 47.44
N TYR A 87 -30.15 17.64 47.74
CA TYR A 87 -29.44 17.89 49.02
C TYR A 87 -29.60 16.82 50.13
N GLY A 88 -28.48 16.40 50.77
CA GLY A 88 -28.49 15.29 51.74
C GLY A 88 -27.23 14.89 52.55
N GLN A 89 -26.14 15.68 52.59
CA GLN A 89 -25.03 15.62 53.59
C GLN A 89 -24.08 14.37 53.71
N GLN A 90 -22.95 14.63 54.39
CA GLN A 90 -21.82 13.78 54.86
C GLN A 90 -21.83 13.79 56.43
N PRO A 91 -20.86 13.25 57.22
CA PRO A 91 -19.65 12.41 56.98
C PRO A 91 -19.79 11.07 57.82
N PRO A 92 -18.86 10.52 58.67
CA PRO A 92 -17.39 10.60 58.83
C PRO A 92 -16.61 9.27 59.06
N GLN A 93 -15.27 9.38 59.12
CA GLN A 93 -14.24 8.64 59.90
C GLN A 93 -14.38 7.14 60.27
N ALA A 94 -13.32 6.34 60.03
CA ALA A 94 -12.18 6.18 60.99
C ALA A 94 -11.01 5.29 60.49
N GLY A 95 -9.76 5.67 60.83
CA GLY A 95 -8.57 4.78 60.97
C GLY A 95 -7.92 4.19 59.71
N TYR A 96 -6.62 3.84 59.66
CA TYR A 96 -5.45 4.09 60.53
C TYR A 96 -4.20 4.19 59.63
N GLY A 97 -3.05 4.64 60.16
CA GLY A 97 -1.77 4.62 59.44
C GLY A 97 -0.57 4.49 60.38
N GLN A 98 0.61 4.17 59.82
CA GLN A 98 1.93 4.23 60.49
C GLN A 98 3.07 4.29 59.44
N GLN A 99 4.25 4.76 59.85
CA GLN A 99 5.51 4.73 59.09
C GLN A 99 6.65 4.18 59.96
N GLN A 100 7.66 3.52 59.38
CA GLN A 100 8.97 3.36 60.07
C GLN A 100 10.13 3.06 59.09
N PRO A 101 11.35 3.61 59.32
CA PRO A 101 12.54 3.35 58.50
C PRO A 101 13.75 2.75 59.28
N GLN A 102 14.67 2.11 58.55
CA GLN A 102 16.02 1.67 58.96
C GLN A 102 16.93 1.58 57.72
N GLN A 103 18.27 1.44 57.77
CA GLN A 103 19.36 2.03 58.57
C GLN A 103 20.69 1.32 58.17
N GLY A 104 21.64 2.03 57.55
CA GLY A 104 23.09 1.97 57.84
C GLY A 104 24.00 0.75 57.50
N TYR A 105 25.31 1.04 57.50
CA TYR A 105 26.50 0.15 57.43
C TYR A 105 26.77 -0.59 56.09
N GLY A 106 28.02 -0.77 55.61
CA GLY A 106 29.35 -0.42 56.15
C GLY A 106 30.50 -0.48 55.11
N GLN A 107 31.77 -0.43 55.56
CA GLN A 107 33.06 -0.36 54.79
C GLN A 107 34.17 -1.16 55.56
N PRO A 108 35.44 -1.33 55.09
CA PRO A 108 36.07 -1.05 53.79
C PRO A 108 36.53 -2.38 53.10
N PRO A 109 37.82 -2.83 52.85
CA PRO A 109 39.18 -2.29 53.03
C PRO A 109 39.92 -1.99 51.68
N GLN A 110 41.19 -2.42 51.49
CA GLN A 110 42.04 -2.21 50.29
C GLN A 110 43.03 -3.38 50.04
N GLN A 111 43.47 -3.56 48.79
CA GLN A 111 44.79 -4.06 48.31
C GLN A 111 44.85 -3.92 46.76
N GLY A 112 45.98 -3.82 46.05
CA GLY A 112 47.37 -3.60 46.49
C GLY A 112 48.42 -3.99 45.43
N TYR A 113 49.13 -3.00 44.84
CA TYR A 113 50.34 -3.11 43.98
C TYR A 113 50.21 -3.68 42.54
N GLY A 114 51.10 -3.20 41.65
CA GLY A 114 51.23 -3.66 40.25
C GLY A 114 51.64 -2.58 39.24
N GLN A 115 52.88 -2.06 39.30
CA GLN A 115 53.37 -0.99 38.40
C GLN A 115 54.32 -1.53 37.33
N HIS A 116 54.07 -1.21 36.05
CA HIS A 116 55.11 -1.04 35.03
C HIS A 116 54.63 -0.08 33.92
N GLN A 117 55.52 0.80 33.45
CA GLN A 117 55.33 1.67 32.28
C GLN A 117 56.56 1.55 31.36
N GLN A 118 56.35 1.66 30.04
CA GLN A 118 57.22 2.37 29.09
C GLN A 118 56.43 2.62 27.77
N PRO A 119 56.83 3.59 26.92
CA PRO A 119 55.89 4.33 26.08
C PRO A 119 55.99 4.08 24.56
N GLY A 120 54.95 4.44 23.78
CA GLY A 120 54.98 4.35 22.32
C GLY A 120 53.85 5.04 21.54
N GLN A 121 54.10 6.30 21.15
CA GLN A 121 53.58 7.03 19.96
C GLN A 121 52.07 7.35 19.81
N TYR A 122 51.84 8.50 19.16
CA TYR A 122 50.53 9.06 18.83
C TYR A 122 50.05 8.58 17.45
N GLY A 123 48.74 8.42 17.28
CA GLY A 123 48.11 8.26 15.97
C GLY A 123 46.58 8.30 16.07
N GLN A 124 45.96 9.40 15.62
CA GLN A 124 44.50 9.47 15.44
C GLN A 124 44.11 8.88 14.08
N PRO A 125 43.20 7.90 14.01
CA PRO A 125 42.42 7.64 12.81
C PRO A 125 41.28 8.67 12.70
N PRO A 126 40.97 9.20 11.51
CA PRO A 126 39.87 10.16 11.33
C PRO A 126 38.50 9.48 11.45
N GLN A 127 37.50 10.23 11.92
CA GLN A 127 36.10 9.80 11.84
C GLN A 127 35.66 9.76 10.37
N GLN A 128 35.23 8.59 9.90
CA GLN A 128 34.48 8.45 8.66
C GLN A 128 32.98 8.42 8.98
N GLN A 129 32.17 9.04 8.13
CA GLN A 129 30.71 8.99 8.22
C GLN A 129 30.24 7.57 7.87
N GLN A 130 29.28 7.05 8.64
CA GLN A 130 28.65 5.76 8.35
C GLN A 130 27.66 5.91 7.19
N GLY A 131 28.00 5.34 6.04
CA GLY A 131 27.03 5.05 4.97
C GLY A 131 26.42 3.66 5.20
N TYR A 132 25.13 3.51 4.89
CA TYR A 132 24.45 2.21 4.93
C TYR A 132 24.97 1.27 3.83
N GLY A 133 25.16 -0.01 4.17
CA GLY A 133 25.21 -1.13 3.22
C GLY A 133 26.57 -1.46 2.56
N GLN A 134 27.44 -2.22 3.26
CA GLN A 134 28.39 -3.15 2.61
C GLN A 134 28.71 -4.39 3.49
N PRO A 135 28.50 -5.62 2.99
CA PRO A 135 29.17 -6.84 3.45
C PRO A 135 30.34 -7.25 2.53
N PRO A 136 31.23 -8.16 2.96
CA PRO A 136 32.43 -8.53 2.20
C PRO A 136 32.16 -9.46 1.00
N GLN A 137 32.99 -9.32 -0.03
CA GLN A 137 32.90 -10.01 -1.32
C GLN A 137 33.26 -11.51 -1.22
N ALA A 138 32.35 -12.42 -1.60
CA ALA A 138 32.57 -13.87 -1.52
C ALA A 138 31.91 -14.69 -2.65
N GLY A 139 32.70 -15.61 -3.25
CA GLY A 139 32.29 -16.87 -3.90
C GLY A 139 31.04 -16.91 -4.80
N MET A 140 31.25 -16.92 -6.13
CA MET A 140 30.20 -17.28 -7.10
C MET A 140 29.54 -18.62 -6.77
N GLY A 141 28.19 -18.65 -6.78
CA GLY A 141 27.37 -19.86 -6.73
C GLY A 141 26.79 -20.25 -5.37
N GLY A 142 27.31 -19.71 -4.26
CA GLY A 142 26.85 -20.08 -2.90
C GLY A 142 26.16 -18.96 -2.10
N GLY A 143 26.64 -17.71 -2.19
CA GLY A 143 26.22 -16.63 -1.29
C GLY A 143 24.75 -16.23 -1.41
N ASN A 144 24.26 -16.09 -2.65
CA ASN A 144 22.93 -15.54 -2.95
C ASN A 144 21.79 -16.32 -2.29
N ASN A 145 21.83 -17.65 -2.32
CA ASN A 145 20.76 -18.47 -1.73
C ASN A 145 20.73 -18.39 -0.19
N ASN A 146 21.89 -18.18 0.45
CA ASN A 146 21.96 -17.94 1.88
C ASN A 146 21.35 -16.58 2.24
N GLN A 147 21.61 -15.54 1.45
CA GLN A 147 21.01 -14.20 1.63
C GLN A 147 19.48 -14.24 1.47
N LEU A 148 18.96 -14.88 0.42
CA LEU A 148 17.52 -15.02 0.21
C LEU A 148 16.85 -15.81 1.35
N PHE A 149 17.47 -16.90 1.83
CA PHE A 149 16.96 -17.63 2.99
C PHE A 149 16.94 -16.76 4.26
N GLN A 150 17.95 -15.92 4.48
CA GLN A 150 18.01 -14.99 5.60
C GLN A 150 16.95 -13.87 5.51
N LEU A 151 16.61 -13.40 4.31
CA LEU A 151 15.50 -12.45 4.10
C LEU A 151 14.14 -13.09 4.42
N LEU A 152 13.91 -14.33 3.98
CA LEU A 152 12.68 -15.08 4.29
C LEU A 152 12.57 -15.36 5.81
N GLU A 153 13.63 -15.87 6.45
CA GLU A 153 13.65 -16.12 7.89
C GLU A 153 13.54 -14.81 8.72
N GLY A 154 14.06 -13.70 8.19
CA GLY A 154 13.91 -12.36 8.76
C GLY A 154 12.45 -11.91 8.77
N CYS A 155 11.79 -11.92 7.61
CA CYS A 155 10.38 -11.57 7.45
C CYS A 155 9.47 -12.45 8.33
N VAL A 156 9.72 -13.78 8.39
CA VAL A 156 8.96 -14.69 9.26
C VAL A 156 9.06 -14.32 10.75
N ARG A 157 10.19 -13.76 11.18
CA ARG A 157 10.40 -13.29 12.57
C ARG A 157 9.80 -11.92 12.83
N ASP A 158 9.99 -10.96 11.92
CA ASP A 158 9.45 -9.60 11.99
C ASP A 158 7.91 -9.61 12.03
N GLN A 159 7.30 -10.27 11.04
CA GLN A 159 5.85 -10.37 10.87
C GLN A 159 5.19 -11.42 11.78
N ARG A 160 5.98 -12.12 12.63
CA ARG A 160 5.54 -13.13 13.61
C ARG A 160 4.79 -14.35 13.04
N ILE A 161 4.76 -14.51 11.71
CA ILE A 161 4.11 -15.59 10.93
C ILE A 161 4.76 -16.99 11.08
N GLY A 162 5.53 -17.23 12.13
CA GLY A 162 6.23 -18.50 12.39
C GLY A 162 5.31 -19.72 12.55
N ALA A 163 4.00 -19.52 12.80
CA ALA A 163 3.01 -20.59 12.80
C ALA A 163 2.84 -21.29 11.43
N PHE A 164 3.20 -20.62 10.34
CA PHE A 164 3.11 -21.13 8.97
C PHE A 164 4.42 -21.78 8.48
N PHE A 165 5.56 -21.37 9.03
CA PHE A 165 6.87 -21.64 8.42
C PHE A 165 7.85 -22.34 9.36
N SER A 166 8.20 -23.56 8.97
CA SER A 166 9.39 -24.27 9.47
C SER A 166 10.63 -23.94 8.61
N PRO A 167 11.86 -24.17 9.12
CA PRO A 167 13.07 -24.08 8.30
C PRO A 167 13.04 -24.97 7.06
N ALA A 168 12.36 -26.13 7.13
CA ALA A 168 12.20 -27.04 6.00
C ALA A 168 11.26 -26.49 4.90
N SER A 169 10.17 -25.81 5.27
CA SER A 169 9.28 -25.16 4.30
C SER A 169 9.91 -23.91 3.68
N LEU A 170 10.75 -23.17 4.43
CA LEU A 170 11.56 -22.08 3.86
C LEU A 170 12.61 -22.62 2.87
N GLN A 171 13.24 -23.77 3.17
CA GLN A 171 14.11 -24.48 2.23
C GLN A 171 13.35 -24.98 0.99
N GLN A 172 12.08 -25.36 1.11
CA GLN A 172 11.23 -25.71 -0.04
C GLN A 172 10.95 -24.50 -0.92
N ILE A 173 10.62 -23.32 -0.36
CA ILE A 173 10.48 -22.07 -1.12
C ILE A 173 11.78 -21.75 -1.88
N MET A 174 12.94 -21.87 -1.22
CA MET A 174 14.26 -21.72 -1.83
C MET A 174 14.58 -22.74 -2.95
N GLN A 175 13.76 -23.78 -3.14
CA GLN A 175 13.88 -24.76 -4.23
C GLN A 175 12.84 -24.56 -5.35
N GLN A 176 11.97 -23.55 -5.28
CA GLN A 176 10.92 -23.28 -6.28
C GLN A 176 11.47 -22.54 -7.52
N GLY A 177 12.42 -23.19 -8.20
CA GLY A 177 13.09 -22.69 -9.39
C GLY A 177 14.15 -21.62 -9.08
N ASP A 178 14.56 -20.89 -10.12
CA ASP A 178 15.59 -19.85 -10.00
C ASP A 178 15.01 -18.55 -9.41
N LEU A 179 14.94 -18.48 -8.07
CA LEU A 179 14.52 -17.26 -7.36
C LEU A 179 15.41 -16.05 -7.70
N MET A 180 16.72 -16.23 -7.83
CA MET A 180 17.62 -15.11 -8.14
C MET A 180 17.41 -14.61 -9.57
N GLY A 181 17.22 -15.50 -10.55
CA GLY A 181 16.83 -15.13 -11.91
C GLY A 181 15.47 -14.43 -11.99
N LYS A 182 14.48 -14.86 -11.18
CA LYS A 182 13.17 -14.18 -11.03
C LYS A 182 13.32 -12.76 -10.46
N LEU A 183 14.12 -12.59 -9.41
CA LEU A 183 14.38 -11.28 -8.78
C LEU A 183 15.19 -10.35 -9.71
N GLN A 184 16.15 -10.89 -10.46
CA GLN A 184 16.88 -10.15 -11.51
C GLN A 184 15.97 -9.76 -12.68
N HIS A 185 14.99 -10.61 -13.04
CA HIS A 185 13.99 -10.27 -14.04
C HIS A 185 13.10 -9.11 -13.57
N LEU A 186 12.65 -9.11 -12.31
CA LEU A 186 11.93 -7.96 -11.73
C LEU A 186 12.80 -6.71 -11.71
N ALA A 187 14.06 -6.80 -11.27
CA ALA A 187 15.00 -5.66 -11.31
C ALA A 187 15.12 -5.04 -12.71
N GLN A 188 15.20 -5.88 -13.76
CA GLN A 188 15.29 -5.41 -15.15
C GLN A 188 13.97 -4.84 -15.68
N THR A 189 12.86 -5.55 -15.50
CA THR A 189 11.54 -5.16 -16.04
C THR A 189 10.95 -3.96 -15.30
N TRP A 190 11.26 -3.80 -14.01
CA TRP A 190 10.83 -2.67 -13.17
C TRP A 190 11.90 -1.57 -13.10
N ARG A 191 13.12 -1.83 -13.58
CA ARG A 191 14.27 -0.89 -13.57
C ARG A 191 14.68 -0.39 -12.18
N ILE A 192 14.36 -1.17 -11.15
CA ILE A 192 14.80 -0.94 -9.77
C ILE A 192 16.21 -1.55 -9.55
N PRO A 193 17.00 -1.04 -8.60
CA PRO A 193 18.24 -1.69 -8.15
C PRO A 193 18.00 -3.15 -7.77
N THR A 194 18.97 -4.02 -8.02
CA THR A 194 18.84 -5.46 -7.67
C THR A 194 18.77 -5.64 -6.15
N GLU A 195 19.43 -4.74 -5.43
CA GLU A 195 19.48 -4.59 -3.98
C GLU A 195 18.10 -4.29 -3.36
N ILE A 196 17.18 -3.68 -4.12
CA ILE A 196 15.78 -3.47 -3.73
C ILE A 196 14.92 -4.64 -4.24
N ALA A 197 15.17 -5.11 -5.46
CA ALA A 197 14.42 -6.21 -6.05
C ALA A 197 14.50 -7.51 -5.23
N ILE A 198 15.62 -7.78 -4.52
CA ILE A 198 15.76 -8.99 -3.70
C ILE A 198 14.76 -9.08 -2.53
N ASP A 199 14.29 -7.96 -1.98
CA ASP A 199 13.30 -7.99 -0.88
C ASP A 199 11.93 -8.50 -1.34
N LEU A 200 11.60 -8.37 -2.63
CA LEU A 200 10.37 -8.92 -3.21
C LEU A 200 10.27 -10.45 -3.06
N VAL A 201 11.35 -11.15 -2.70
CA VAL A 201 11.30 -12.58 -2.32
C VAL A 201 10.37 -12.84 -1.13
N LYS A 202 10.16 -11.85 -0.25
CA LYS A 202 9.28 -11.94 0.92
C LYS A 202 7.81 -12.20 0.53
N ILE A 203 7.40 -11.77 -0.66
CA ILE A 203 6.07 -12.04 -1.25
C ILE A 203 5.77 -13.55 -1.33
N ALA A 204 6.79 -14.41 -1.49
CA ALA A 204 6.61 -15.87 -1.52
C ALA A 204 5.94 -16.44 -0.26
N LEU A 205 6.00 -15.70 0.86
CA LEU A 205 5.46 -16.08 2.16
C LEU A 205 3.96 -15.77 2.33
N PHE A 206 3.30 -15.07 1.41
CA PHE A 206 1.93 -14.59 1.58
C PHE A 206 0.99 -15.01 0.44
N ASP A 207 -0.27 -15.33 0.79
CA ASP A 207 -1.36 -15.44 -0.18
C ASP A 207 -1.93 -14.02 -0.39
N ILE A 208 -1.92 -13.47 -1.62
CA ILE A 208 -2.29 -12.06 -1.88
C ILE A 208 -3.72 -11.92 -2.42
N ILE A 209 -4.51 -11.09 -1.75
CA ILE A 209 -5.91 -10.79 -2.10
C ILE A 209 -6.09 -9.28 -2.21
N ILE A 210 -6.53 -8.80 -3.38
CA ILE A 210 -6.74 -7.37 -3.62
C ILE A 210 -8.24 -7.03 -3.54
N LEU A 211 -8.58 -6.02 -2.74
CA LEU A 211 -9.89 -5.37 -2.74
C LEU A 211 -9.80 -4.10 -3.60
N VAL A 212 -10.62 -4.02 -4.64
CA VAL A 212 -10.62 -2.92 -5.61
C VAL A 212 -11.87 -2.08 -5.46
N ASP A 213 -11.69 -0.77 -5.36
CA ASP A 213 -12.78 0.20 -5.47
C ASP A 213 -13.32 0.23 -6.90
N ASP A 214 -14.62 -0.05 -7.02
CA ASP A 214 -15.43 0.02 -8.24
C ASP A 214 -16.64 0.95 -8.04
N SER A 215 -16.53 1.92 -7.11
CA SER A 215 -17.52 2.97 -6.93
C SER A 215 -17.60 3.90 -8.16
N GLY A 216 -18.51 4.87 -8.13
CA GLY A 216 -18.65 5.80 -9.24
C GLY A 216 -17.44 6.73 -9.46
N SER A 217 -16.82 7.22 -8.38
CA SER A 217 -15.80 8.30 -8.44
C SER A 217 -14.57 7.93 -9.24
N MET A 218 -14.16 6.66 -9.15
CA MET A 218 -13.12 6.04 -9.99
C MET A 218 -13.27 6.32 -11.49
N SER A 219 -14.51 6.49 -11.98
CA SER A 219 -14.83 6.67 -13.40
C SER A 219 -15.17 8.10 -13.84
N PHE A 220 -15.75 8.92 -12.96
CA PHE A 220 -16.18 10.28 -13.32
C PHE A 220 -15.25 11.39 -12.82
N GLU A 221 -14.37 11.11 -11.86
CA GLU A 221 -13.32 12.03 -11.42
C GLU A 221 -12.02 11.77 -12.19
N GLU A 222 -11.16 12.80 -12.26
CA GLU A 222 -9.82 12.73 -12.86
C GLU A 222 -9.78 12.16 -14.30
N ASN A 223 -10.90 12.23 -15.03
CA ASN A 223 -11.12 11.64 -16.36
C ASN A 223 -10.88 10.11 -16.42
N GLY A 224 -11.05 9.40 -15.29
CA GLY A 224 -10.80 7.97 -15.18
C GLY A 224 -9.33 7.58 -14.95
N GLU A 225 -8.43 8.54 -14.69
CA GLU A 225 -7.01 8.30 -14.39
C GLU A 225 -6.82 7.27 -13.25
N ARG A 226 -7.71 7.31 -12.23
CA ARG A 226 -7.80 6.36 -11.11
C ARG A 226 -7.96 4.90 -11.53
N ILE A 227 -8.70 4.63 -12.61
CA ILE A 227 -8.90 3.27 -13.14
C ILE A 227 -7.62 2.75 -13.82
N GLU A 228 -6.86 3.61 -14.50
CA GLU A 228 -5.58 3.21 -15.09
C GLU A 228 -4.49 3.01 -14.03
N ASP A 229 -4.48 3.84 -12.99
CA ASP A 229 -3.59 3.68 -11.83
C ASP A 229 -3.85 2.37 -11.08
N MET A 230 -5.13 2.07 -10.79
CA MET A 230 -5.55 0.80 -10.22
C MET A 230 -5.15 -0.40 -11.11
N LYS A 231 -5.33 -0.31 -12.44
CA LYS A 231 -4.84 -1.35 -13.37
C LYS A 231 -3.32 -1.49 -13.33
N ALA A 232 -2.56 -0.40 -13.22
CA ALA A 232 -1.11 -0.44 -13.15
C ALA A 232 -0.62 -1.16 -11.89
N ILE A 233 -1.26 -0.90 -10.74
CA ILE A 233 -1.03 -1.62 -9.49
C ILE A 233 -1.39 -3.11 -9.65
N LEU A 234 -2.61 -3.44 -10.12
CA LEU A 234 -3.02 -4.83 -10.36
C LEU A 234 -2.03 -5.59 -11.27
N ASN A 235 -1.58 -4.95 -12.35
CA ASN A 235 -0.59 -5.53 -13.27
C ASN A 235 0.72 -5.83 -12.55
N LYS A 236 1.31 -4.84 -11.86
CA LYS A 236 2.57 -4.98 -11.12
C LYS A 236 2.50 -6.03 -10.02
N VAL A 237 1.45 -5.99 -9.19
CA VAL A 237 1.25 -6.99 -8.13
C VAL A 237 1.10 -8.38 -8.73
N SER A 238 0.27 -8.56 -9.78
CA SER A 238 0.11 -9.87 -10.44
C SER A 238 1.41 -10.40 -11.07
N GLU A 239 2.23 -9.52 -11.66
CA GLU A 239 3.53 -9.84 -12.24
C GLU A 239 4.48 -10.38 -11.16
N ALA A 240 4.71 -9.62 -10.08
CA ALA A 240 5.57 -10.06 -8.97
C ALA A 240 5.08 -11.38 -8.34
N CYS A 241 3.79 -11.47 -8.03
CA CYS A 241 3.20 -12.67 -7.42
C CYS A 241 3.35 -13.90 -8.32
N SER A 242 3.17 -13.78 -9.64
CA SER A 242 3.29 -14.88 -10.60
C SER A 242 4.67 -15.54 -10.69
N LEU A 243 5.71 -14.85 -10.20
CA LEU A 243 7.07 -15.38 -10.15
C LEU A 243 7.34 -16.15 -8.85
N PHE A 244 6.69 -15.78 -7.76
CA PHE A 244 6.88 -16.41 -6.44
C PHE A 244 5.80 -17.43 -6.08
N ASP A 245 4.63 -17.37 -6.73
CA ASP A 245 3.50 -18.28 -6.48
C ASP A 245 2.93 -18.94 -7.74
N GLN A 246 2.25 -20.06 -7.52
CA GLN A 246 1.68 -20.91 -8.57
C GLN A 246 0.17 -20.79 -8.72
N ASP A 247 -0.56 -20.31 -7.70
CA ASP A 247 -1.97 -19.95 -7.82
C ASP A 247 -2.15 -18.53 -8.35
N GLY A 248 -1.41 -17.54 -7.83
CA GLY A 248 -1.49 -16.13 -8.23
C GLY A 248 -2.53 -15.34 -7.43
N ILE A 249 -2.72 -14.06 -7.74
CA ILE A 249 -3.52 -13.19 -6.87
C ILE A 249 -5.02 -13.43 -7.01
N SER A 250 -5.72 -13.24 -5.89
CA SER A 250 -7.17 -13.12 -5.85
C SER A 250 -7.57 -11.63 -5.88
N VAL A 251 -8.70 -11.31 -6.49
CA VAL A 251 -9.23 -9.94 -6.63
C VAL A 251 -10.73 -9.94 -6.34
N ARG A 252 -11.18 -9.00 -5.51
CA ARG A 252 -12.58 -8.74 -5.14
C ARG A 252 -12.87 -7.25 -5.31
N PHE A 253 -14.14 -6.89 -5.50
CA PHE A 253 -14.57 -5.51 -5.74
C PHE A 253 -15.53 -5.02 -4.65
N LEU A 254 -15.54 -3.71 -4.35
CA LEU A 254 -16.40 -3.16 -3.30
C LEU A 254 -17.89 -3.42 -3.58
N ASN A 255 -18.38 -3.06 -4.76
CA ASN A 255 -19.79 -3.13 -5.14
C ASN A 255 -20.06 -4.43 -5.91
N ALA A 256 -19.32 -4.72 -6.99
CA ALA A 256 -19.56 -5.87 -7.85
C ALA A 256 -19.36 -7.22 -7.14
N ASN A 257 -20.14 -8.22 -7.57
CA ASN A 257 -20.02 -9.63 -7.15
C ASN A 257 -19.14 -10.45 -8.11
N VAL A 258 -18.49 -9.79 -9.07
CA VAL A 258 -17.45 -10.39 -9.92
C VAL A 258 -16.25 -10.72 -9.03
N GLN A 259 -15.61 -11.85 -9.29
CA GLN A 259 -14.43 -12.33 -8.57
C GLN A 259 -13.36 -12.70 -9.61
N GLY A 260 -12.13 -12.28 -9.37
CA GLY A 260 -10.97 -12.77 -10.09
C GLY A 260 -10.17 -13.68 -9.18
N ASP A 261 -9.91 -14.89 -9.60
CA ASP A 261 -9.02 -15.82 -8.90
C ASP A 261 -7.94 -16.28 -9.87
N ASN A 262 -6.77 -16.62 -9.35
CA ASN A 262 -5.59 -17.05 -10.11
C ASN A 262 -5.11 -16.04 -11.17
N ILE A 263 -5.20 -14.74 -10.88
CA ILE A 263 -4.76 -13.66 -11.77
C ILE A 263 -3.22 -13.58 -11.75
N ARG A 264 -2.56 -13.69 -12.91
CA ARG A 264 -1.09 -13.82 -12.99
C ARG A 264 -0.41 -12.87 -13.98
N ASN A 265 -1.16 -12.12 -14.76
CA ASN A 265 -0.60 -11.22 -15.77
C ASN A 265 -1.63 -10.17 -16.23
N ALA A 266 -1.15 -9.17 -16.98
CA ALA A 266 -1.98 -8.07 -17.47
C ALA A 266 -3.16 -8.49 -18.36
N ASN A 267 -3.11 -9.62 -19.07
CA ASN A 267 -4.27 -10.08 -19.84
C ASN A 267 -5.38 -10.60 -18.92
N ASP A 268 -5.04 -11.19 -17.77
CA ASP A 268 -6.02 -11.63 -16.76
C ASP A 268 -6.66 -10.43 -16.08
N VAL A 269 -5.84 -9.43 -15.70
CA VAL A 269 -6.31 -8.13 -15.17
C VAL A 269 -7.26 -7.45 -16.17
N GLN A 270 -6.89 -7.35 -17.44
CA GLN A 270 -7.77 -6.73 -18.46
C GLN A 270 -9.08 -7.51 -18.66
N ARG A 271 -9.05 -8.84 -18.73
CA ARG A 271 -10.27 -9.67 -18.82
C ARG A 271 -11.16 -9.56 -17.57
N LEU A 272 -10.59 -9.32 -16.40
CA LEU A 272 -11.36 -9.09 -15.18
C LEU A 272 -11.99 -7.69 -15.17
N VAL A 273 -11.17 -6.64 -15.29
CA VAL A 273 -11.61 -5.25 -15.15
C VAL A 273 -12.60 -4.84 -16.25
N SER A 274 -12.51 -5.42 -17.45
CA SER A 274 -13.48 -5.17 -18.53
C SER A 274 -14.91 -5.70 -18.26
N GLN A 275 -15.12 -6.51 -17.21
CA GLN A 275 -16.45 -6.95 -16.76
C GLN A 275 -17.08 -5.99 -15.73
N ILE A 276 -16.30 -5.06 -15.20
CA ILE A 276 -16.68 -4.19 -14.07
C ILE A 276 -17.39 -2.94 -14.58
N LYS A 277 -18.45 -2.55 -13.86
CA LYS A 277 -19.11 -1.26 -14.00
C LYS A 277 -18.75 -0.45 -12.75
N PHE A 278 -18.07 0.66 -12.95
CA PHE A 278 -17.68 1.58 -11.88
C PHE A 278 -18.91 2.40 -11.46
N GLN A 279 -19.58 1.98 -10.39
CA GLN A 279 -20.84 2.52 -9.90
C GLN A 279 -21.09 2.13 -8.44
N GLY A 280 -21.79 2.98 -7.70
CA GLY A 280 -22.13 2.74 -6.30
C GLY A 280 -21.30 3.62 -5.36
N LEU A 281 -21.17 3.16 -4.11
CA LEU A 281 -20.48 3.87 -3.03
C LEU A 281 -19.19 3.13 -2.66
N THR A 282 -18.53 3.56 -1.57
CA THR A 282 -17.27 2.99 -1.05
C THR A 282 -17.51 2.26 0.28
N PRO A 283 -18.22 1.10 0.32
CA PRO A 283 -18.44 0.32 1.55
C PRO A 283 -17.21 -0.51 1.93
N LEU A 284 -16.09 0.17 2.17
CA LEU A 284 -14.74 -0.40 2.30
C LEU A 284 -14.66 -1.51 3.36
N GLY A 285 -15.08 -1.23 4.60
CA GLY A 285 -15.03 -2.16 5.71
C GLY A 285 -16.02 -3.32 5.58
N THR A 286 -17.24 -3.05 5.11
CA THR A 286 -18.27 -4.07 4.89
C THR A 286 -17.87 -5.05 3.79
N SER A 287 -17.31 -4.56 2.68
CA SER A 287 -16.87 -5.43 1.59
C SER A 287 -15.57 -6.17 1.90
N LEU A 288 -14.63 -5.56 2.64
CA LEU A 288 -13.46 -6.25 3.20
C LEU A 288 -13.87 -7.43 4.09
N GLU A 289 -14.83 -7.20 4.99
CA GLU A 289 -15.36 -8.23 5.88
C GLU A 289 -16.03 -9.38 5.10
N GLN A 290 -17.00 -9.05 4.25
CA GLN A 290 -17.90 -10.03 3.64
C GLN A 290 -17.31 -10.75 2.42
N LYS A 291 -16.43 -10.10 1.64
CA LYS A 291 -15.90 -10.64 0.38
C LYS A 291 -14.49 -11.23 0.50
N ILE A 292 -13.75 -10.89 1.56
CA ILE A 292 -12.38 -11.38 1.82
C ILE A 292 -12.29 -12.04 3.19
N LEU A 293 -12.44 -11.27 4.28
CA LEU A 293 -12.02 -11.75 5.60
C LEU A 293 -12.84 -12.94 6.10
N ASP A 294 -14.17 -12.88 6.12
CA ASP A 294 -14.98 -14.01 6.56
C ASP A 294 -14.85 -15.27 5.67
N PRO A 295 -14.94 -15.18 4.32
CA PRO A 295 -14.85 -16.37 3.46
C PRO A 295 -13.43 -16.90 3.25
N MET A 296 -12.41 -16.04 3.16
CA MET A 296 -11.04 -16.42 2.74
C MET A 296 -10.04 -16.45 3.89
N VAL A 297 -10.31 -15.77 5.02
CA VAL A 297 -9.37 -15.68 6.16
C VAL A 297 -9.94 -16.36 7.42
N HIS A 298 -10.99 -15.82 8.03
CA HIS A 298 -11.56 -16.31 9.28
C HIS A 298 -12.16 -17.72 9.14
N GLY A 299 -12.84 -18.01 8.03
CA GLY A 299 -13.40 -19.33 7.73
C GLY A 299 -12.32 -20.41 7.69
N PRO A 300 -11.32 -20.30 6.80
CA PRO A 300 -10.17 -21.21 6.74
C PRO A 300 -9.33 -21.26 8.03
N ALA A 301 -9.12 -20.12 8.72
CA ALA A 301 -8.35 -20.10 9.97
C ALA A 301 -9.01 -20.94 11.08
N ARG A 302 -10.33 -20.83 11.25
CA ARG A 302 -11.13 -21.68 12.17
C ARG A 302 -11.05 -23.17 11.84
N GLN A 303 -10.79 -23.52 10.58
CA GLN A 303 -10.71 -24.90 10.10
C GLN A 303 -9.27 -25.46 10.11
N GLY A 304 -8.26 -24.67 10.46
CA GLY A 304 -6.85 -25.06 10.32
C GLY A 304 -6.42 -25.24 8.87
N ALA A 305 -7.04 -24.49 7.94
CA ALA A 305 -6.90 -24.66 6.50
C ALA A 305 -6.06 -23.58 5.79
N LEU A 306 -5.71 -22.47 6.46
CA LEU A 306 -4.76 -21.48 5.89
C LEU A 306 -3.40 -22.14 5.65
N ARG A 307 -2.79 -21.84 4.50
CA ARG A 307 -1.49 -22.38 4.06
C ARG A 307 -0.36 -21.37 4.21
N LYS A 308 -0.66 -20.09 3.98
CA LYS A 308 0.20 -18.95 4.28
C LYS A 308 -0.58 -17.92 5.11
N PRO A 309 0.10 -16.93 5.73
CA PRO A 309 -0.53 -15.67 6.07
C PRO A 309 -1.09 -14.99 4.82
N VAL A 310 -2.10 -14.14 5.01
CA VAL A 310 -2.77 -13.41 3.93
C VAL A 310 -2.33 -11.95 3.92
N LEU A 311 -1.90 -11.44 2.77
CA LEU A 311 -1.74 -10.00 2.56
C LEU A 311 -2.94 -9.47 1.78
N VAL A 312 -3.74 -8.62 2.43
CA VAL A 312 -4.87 -7.94 1.78
C VAL A 312 -4.45 -6.55 1.34
N ILE A 313 -4.57 -6.25 0.05
CA ILE A 313 -4.29 -4.91 -0.51
C ILE A 313 -5.60 -4.25 -0.92
N ALA A 314 -5.98 -3.15 -0.26
CA ALA A 314 -7.20 -2.39 -0.56
C ALA A 314 -6.87 -1.12 -1.36
N ILE A 315 -7.22 -1.11 -2.65
CA ILE A 315 -7.02 0.02 -3.56
C ILE A 315 -8.30 0.86 -3.62
N THR A 316 -8.24 2.14 -3.25
CA THR A 316 -9.41 3.04 -3.24
C THR A 316 -9.07 4.48 -3.58
N ASP A 317 -10.05 5.22 -4.13
CA ASP A 317 -9.99 6.66 -4.36
C ASP A 317 -10.77 7.48 -3.33
N GLY A 318 -11.39 6.84 -2.33
CA GLY A 318 -12.39 7.44 -1.47
C GLY A 318 -12.29 7.06 0.00
N ALA A 319 -12.70 7.98 0.88
CA ALA A 319 -13.07 7.60 2.24
C ALA A 319 -14.38 6.77 2.24
N PRO A 320 -14.64 5.93 3.26
CA PRO A 320 -15.83 5.09 3.33
C PRO A 320 -17.15 5.84 3.15
N GLN A 321 -18.04 5.27 2.33
CA GLN A 321 -19.35 5.82 1.98
C GLN A 321 -20.41 4.71 1.94
N GLY A 322 -21.60 5.00 2.48
CA GLY A 322 -22.71 4.02 2.58
C GLY A 322 -22.63 3.11 3.81
N GLU A 323 -21.63 3.26 4.65
CA GLU A 323 -21.43 2.55 5.92
C GLU A 323 -21.01 3.51 7.05
N ASP A 324 -20.85 2.98 8.27
CA ASP A 324 -20.22 3.71 9.39
C ASP A 324 -18.73 3.94 9.08
N ARG A 325 -18.23 5.18 9.23
CA ARG A 325 -16.82 5.54 8.95
C ARG A 325 -15.82 4.67 9.73
N ASN A 326 -16.21 4.18 10.91
CA ASN A 326 -15.36 3.37 11.79
C ASN A 326 -15.55 1.86 11.53
N LYS A 327 -16.42 1.44 10.59
CA LYS A 327 -16.67 0.02 10.25
C LYS A 327 -15.37 -0.69 9.88
N ILE A 328 -14.50 -0.05 9.11
CA ILE A 328 -13.18 -0.54 8.73
C ILE A 328 -12.27 -0.82 9.95
N GLN A 329 -12.18 0.10 10.92
CA GLN A 329 -11.46 -0.11 12.18
C GLN A 329 -12.02 -1.29 12.97
N GLN A 330 -13.36 -1.36 13.09
CA GLN A 330 -14.05 -2.44 13.78
C GLN A 330 -13.77 -3.81 13.13
N VAL A 331 -13.65 -3.85 11.80
CA VAL A 331 -13.35 -5.06 11.01
C VAL A 331 -11.90 -5.52 11.21
N ILE A 332 -10.92 -4.61 11.19
CA ILE A 332 -9.51 -4.93 11.52
C ILE A 332 -9.41 -5.47 12.96
N LEU A 333 -9.99 -4.75 13.93
CA LEU A 333 -10.00 -5.15 15.35
C LEU A 333 -10.81 -6.43 15.62
N ARG A 334 -11.78 -6.77 14.78
CA ARG A 334 -12.47 -8.06 14.80
C ARG A 334 -11.54 -9.16 14.27
N SER A 335 -10.92 -8.93 13.11
CA SER A 335 -10.08 -9.91 12.43
C SER A 335 -8.89 -10.36 13.26
N LYS A 336 -8.08 -9.41 13.75
CA LYS A 336 -6.94 -9.70 14.64
C LYS A 336 -7.38 -10.44 15.91
N ARG A 337 -8.56 -10.13 16.48
CA ARG A 337 -9.13 -10.87 17.65
C ARG A 337 -9.60 -12.28 17.34
N GLU A 338 -10.23 -12.52 16.19
CA GLU A 338 -10.66 -13.87 15.79
C GLU A 338 -9.43 -14.75 15.48
N LEU A 339 -8.44 -14.21 14.75
CA LEU A 339 -7.22 -14.92 14.40
C LEU A 339 -6.32 -15.22 15.61
N GLN A 340 -6.31 -14.34 16.62
CA GLN A 340 -5.68 -14.57 17.92
C GLN A 340 -6.23 -15.80 18.67
N GLN A 341 -7.44 -16.28 18.37
CA GLN A 341 -8.00 -17.53 18.93
C GLN A 341 -7.64 -18.79 18.12
N THR A 342 -6.83 -18.66 17.06
CA THR A 342 -6.40 -19.77 16.19
C THR A 342 -4.91 -20.07 16.36
N GLN A 343 -4.47 -21.22 15.86
CA GLN A 343 -3.04 -21.61 15.85
C GLN A 343 -2.12 -20.63 15.09
N TYR A 344 -2.69 -19.76 14.25
CA TYR A 344 -1.95 -18.85 13.37
C TYR A 344 -1.60 -17.51 14.02
N GLY A 345 -2.27 -17.14 15.11
CA GLY A 345 -2.10 -15.83 15.76
C GLY A 345 -2.73 -14.65 15.00
N PRO A 346 -2.70 -13.44 15.58
CA PRO A 346 -3.34 -12.25 14.99
C PRO A 346 -2.70 -11.82 13.66
N ASP A 347 -1.39 -12.05 13.51
CA ASP A 347 -0.60 -11.61 12.36
C ASP A 347 -0.64 -12.61 11.18
N ALA A 348 -1.61 -13.53 11.22
CA ALA A 348 -2.03 -14.34 10.06
C ALA A 348 -2.66 -13.53 8.92
N VAL A 349 -2.92 -12.23 9.14
CA VAL A 349 -3.33 -11.28 8.10
C VAL A 349 -2.63 -9.93 8.28
N SER A 350 -2.13 -9.40 7.16
CA SER A 350 -1.63 -8.03 6.99
C SER A 350 -2.56 -7.23 6.06
N PHE A 351 -2.61 -5.92 6.27
CA PHE A 351 -3.46 -5.01 5.49
C PHE A 351 -2.64 -3.86 4.91
N GLN A 352 -2.62 -3.76 3.59
CA GLN A 352 -2.16 -2.58 2.86
C GLN A 352 -3.38 -1.77 2.43
N PHE A 353 -3.39 -0.46 2.66
CA PHE A 353 -4.30 0.46 2.00
C PHE A 353 -3.53 1.31 1.00
N VAL A 354 -4.08 1.48 -0.20
CA VAL A 354 -3.42 2.19 -1.30
C VAL A 354 -4.38 3.21 -1.88
N GLN A 355 -4.00 4.48 -1.85
CA GLN A 355 -4.74 5.53 -2.54
C GLN A 355 -4.46 5.50 -4.05
N VAL A 356 -5.51 5.66 -4.85
CA VAL A 356 -5.41 6.03 -6.27
C VAL A 356 -6.09 7.37 -6.52
N GLY A 357 -5.47 8.21 -7.36
CA GLY A 357 -5.91 9.59 -7.55
C GLY A 357 -5.67 10.49 -6.33
N SER A 358 -6.25 11.69 -6.39
CA SER A 358 -5.82 12.85 -5.59
C SER A 358 -6.85 13.36 -4.56
N ASP A 359 -7.90 12.59 -4.24
CA ASP A 359 -8.91 13.04 -3.26
C ASP A 359 -8.31 13.23 -1.86
N LEU A 360 -8.54 14.42 -1.30
CA LEU A 360 -8.01 14.81 0.00
C LEU A 360 -8.75 14.13 1.16
N LYS A 361 -10.01 13.70 0.99
CA LYS A 361 -10.76 13.03 2.07
C LYS A 361 -10.34 11.58 2.20
N ALA A 362 -10.04 10.90 1.09
CA ALA A 362 -9.39 9.60 1.06
C ALA A 362 -8.05 9.67 1.78
N ARG A 363 -7.21 10.65 1.42
CA ARG A 363 -5.89 10.86 2.03
C ARG A 363 -5.96 11.15 3.52
N ASP A 364 -6.84 12.08 3.93
CA ASP A 364 -7.05 12.42 5.33
C ASP A 364 -7.70 11.27 6.12
N PHE A 365 -8.49 10.40 5.47
CA PHE A 365 -9.04 9.18 6.09
C PHE A 365 -7.97 8.09 6.28
N LEU A 366 -7.16 7.80 5.26
CA LEU A 366 -6.10 6.81 5.36
C LEU A 366 -5.05 7.26 6.38
N GLY A 367 -4.57 8.51 6.30
CA GLY A 367 -3.67 9.09 7.30
C GLY A 367 -4.26 9.28 8.72
N GLN A 368 -5.58 9.07 8.90
CA GLN A 368 -6.21 8.93 10.23
C GLN A 368 -6.25 7.46 10.68
N LEU A 369 -6.48 6.53 9.76
CA LEU A 369 -6.52 5.08 10.01
C LEU A 369 -5.13 4.55 10.39
N ASP A 370 -4.13 4.98 9.64
CA ASP A 370 -2.70 4.68 9.78
C ASP A 370 -2.12 5.16 11.12
N ARG A 371 -2.65 6.28 11.63
CA ARG A 371 -2.23 6.92 12.89
C ARG A 371 -3.18 6.62 14.05
N ASP A 372 -4.10 5.68 13.86
CA ASP A 372 -5.04 5.29 14.90
C ASP A 372 -4.34 4.45 15.99
N PRO A 373 -4.48 4.79 17.28
CA PRO A 373 -3.75 4.12 18.36
C PRO A 373 -4.23 2.69 18.66
N GLN A 374 -5.23 2.17 17.94
CA GLN A 374 -5.70 0.79 18.04
C GLN A 374 -5.44 -0.05 16.78
N VAL A 375 -5.38 0.56 15.58
CA VAL A 375 -5.19 -0.19 14.32
C VAL A 375 -4.00 0.25 13.45
N GLY A 376 -3.33 1.37 13.73
CA GLY A 376 -2.22 1.85 12.92
C GLY A 376 -1.11 0.81 12.73
N SER A 377 -0.54 0.32 13.84
CA SER A 377 0.47 -0.75 13.84
C SER A 377 -0.08 -2.17 13.54
N MET A 378 -1.22 -2.24 12.84
CA MET A 378 -1.81 -3.47 12.29
C MET A 378 -1.96 -3.42 10.76
N ILE A 379 -1.62 -2.29 10.12
CA ILE A 379 -1.80 -1.96 8.71
C ILE A 379 -0.58 -1.17 8.18
N ASP A 380 -0.55 -0.87 6.88
CA ASP A 380 0.23 0.25 6.30
C ASP A 380 -0.65 0.99 5.27
N CYS A 381 -0.45 2.30 5.11
CA CYS A 381 -1.20 3.14 4.17
C CYS A 381 -0.27 3.88 3.21
N THR A 382 -0.24 3.45 1.95
CA THR A 382 0.46 4.17 0.87
C THR A 382 -0.43 5.26 0.26
N SER A 383 0.06 6.49 0.29
CA SER A 383 -0.57 7.66 -0.33
C SER A 383 -0.29 7.75 -1.84
N ASP A 384 -0.68 8.86 -2.47
CA ASP A 384 -0.21 9.19 -3.82
C ASP A 384 1.33 9.25 -3.90
N TYR A 385 1.88 8.93 -5.07
CA TYR A 385 3.33 8.88 -5.29
C TYR A 385 4.04 10.19 -4.94
N GLU A 386 3.42 11.33 -5.21
CA GLU A 386 3.99 12.64 -4.93
C GLU A 386 4.21 12.84 -3.43
N LEU A 387 3.24 12.50 -2.57
CA LEU A 387 3.41 12.62 -1.12
C LEU A 387 4.47 11.64 -0.60
N GLU A 388 4.44 10.38 -1.04
CA GLU A 388 5.44 9.38 -0.66
C GLU A 388 6.86 9.81 -1.06
N ALA A 389 7.03 10.34 -2.27
CA ALA A 389 8.32 10.86 -2.73
C ALA A 389 8.79 12.08 -1.94
N ASP A 390 7.88 12.99 -1.57
CA ASP A 390 8.19 14.15 -0.71
C ASP A 390 8.62 13.72 0.70
N GLU A 391 8.00 12.68 1.27
CA GLU A 391 8.35 12.13 2.59
C GLU A 391 9.66 11.34 2.55
N MET A 392 9.86 10.49 1.53
CA MET A 392 11.13 9.79 1.27
C MET A 392 12.30 10.76 1.05
N GLN A 393 12.09 11.85 0.31
CA GLN A 393 13.10 12.89 0.14
C GLN A 393 13.44 13.59 1.46
N ARG A 394 12.48 13.81 2.37
CA ARG A 394 12.72 14.37 3.71
C ARG A 394 13.45 13.40 4.63
N ALA A 395 13.24 12.09 4.48
CA ALA A 395 14.02 11.03 5.12
C ALA A 395 15.45 10.88 4.54
N GLY A 396 15.74 11.55 3.41
CA GLY A 396 17.06 11.54 2.75
C GLY A 396 17.22 10.51 1.63
N VAL A 397 16.14 9.82 1.25
CA VAL A 397 16.12 8.84 0.15
C VAL A 397 16.05 9.59 -1.19
N THR A 398 17.16 9.67 -1.93
CA THR A 398 17.26 10.47 -3.17
C THR A 398 16.78 9.75 -4.43
N ASN A 399 16.56 8.43 -4.37
CA ASN A 399 16.34 7.57 -5.53
C ASN A 399 14.96 6.87 -5.50
N PHE A 400 13.97 7.51 -4.86
CA PHE A 400 12.60 7.00 -4.80
C PHE A 400 11.85 7.38 -6.10
N ASP A 401 11.79 6.46 -7.05
CA ASP A 401 11.08 6.61 -8.32
C ASP A 401 9.73 5.84 -8.32
N PRO A 402 8.87 6.01 -9.34
CA PRO A 402 7.57 5.33 -9.40
C PRO A 402 7.63 3.79 -9.38
N ASN A 403 8.77 3.19 -9.72
CA ASN A 403 8.98 1.74 -9.66
C ASN A 403 9.44 1.29 -8.26
N VAL A 404 10.27 2.10 -7.57
CA VAL A 404 10.62 1.89 -6.16
C VAL A 404 9.39 2.08 -5.25
N TYR A 405 8.51 3.03 -5.57
CA TYR A 405 7.19 3.16 -4.92
C TYR A 405 6.37 1.86 -5.00
N MET A 406 6.39 1.14 -6.13
CA MET A 406 5.71 -0.15 -6.26
C MET A 406 6.29 -1.24 -5.35
N VAL A 407 7.54 -1.10 -4.90
CA VAL A 407 8.15 -2.00 -3.91
C VAL A 407 7.64 -1.64 -2.51
N LYS A 408 7.61 -0.36 -2.11
CA LYS A 408 7.00 0.05 -0.83
C LYS A 408 5.55 -0.43 -0.74
N LEU A 409 4.74 -0.17 -1.77
CA LEU A 409 3.33 -0.58 -1.86
C LEU A 409 3.13 -2.09 -1.63
N LEU A 410 4.09 -2.92 -2.05
CA LEU A 410 4.05 -4.38 -1.90
C LEU A 410 4.60 -4.90 -0.58
N LEU A 411 5.47 -4.15 0.08
CA LEU A 411 6.25 -4.62 1.23
C LEU A 411 5.92 -3.93 2.56
N GLY A 412 5.36 -2.72 2.58
CA GLY A 412 5.17 -1.94 3.82
C GLY A 412 4.47 -2.70 4.94
N SER A 413 3.28 -3.27 4.68
CA SER A 413 2.55 -4.10 5.65
C SER A 413 3.08 -5.53 5.87
N ILE A 414 4.23 -5.91 5.28
CA ILE A 414 4.89 -7.23 5.47
C ILE A 414 6.40 -7.17 5.72
N ASP A 415 7.00 -5.99 5.89
CA ASP A 415 8.45 -5.80 6.03
C ASP A 415 8.75 -4.46 6.70
N SER A 416 9.14 -4.46 7.98
CA SER A 416 9.23 -3.23 8.80
C SER A 416 10.33 -2.23 8.43
N SER A 417 11.07 -2.47 7.34
CA SER A 417 11.96 -1.48 6.71
C SER A 417 11.33 -0.72 5.54
N TYR A 418 10.08 -0.99 5.18
CA TYR A 418 9.31 -0.24 4.17
C TYR A 418 8.09 0.49 4.77
N ASP A 419 7.65 0.10 5.98
CA ASP A 419 6.76 0.88 6.85
C ASP A 419 7.47 2.19 7.30
N SER A 420 6.90 3.34 6.94
CA SER A 420 7.48 4.66 7.21
C SER A 420 6.91 5.35 8.46
N HIS A 421 5.94 4.74 9.15
CA HIS A 421 5.21 5.39 10.25
C HIS A 421 5.59 4.83 11.62
N ASP A 422 6.00 3.55 11.72
CA ASP A 422 6.53 2.99 12.97
C ASP A 422 8.00 3.37 13.27
N GLU A 423 8.72 4.03 12.36
CA GLU A 423 10.09 4.57 12.59
C GLU A 423 10.19 5.47 13.84
N GLY A 424 9.06 6.00 14.31
CA GLY A 424 9.00 6.80 15.53
C GLY A 424 9.12 6.00 16.84
N ARG A 425 8.64 4.75 16.91
CA ARG A 425 8.63 3.92 18.14
C ARG A 425 8.43 2.40 17.88
N ARG A 426 9.51 1.62 17.97
CA ARG A 426 9.49 0.21 18.37
C ARG A 426 10.53 -0.05 19.47
#